data_AF-A0A7T4YJ75-F1
#
_entry.id   AF-A0A7T4YJ75-F1
#
_cell.length_a   1.000
_cell.length_b   1.000
_cell.length_c   1.000
_cell.angle_alpha   90.00
_cell.angle_beta   90.00
_cell.angle_gamma   90.00
#
_symmetry.space_group_name_H-M   'P 1'
#
loop_
_entity.id
_entity.type
_entity.pdbx_description
1 polymer ?
#
loop_
_entity_poly.entity_id
_entity_poly.type
_entity_poly.pdbx_seq_one_letter_code
_entity_poly.pdbx_strand_id
1 'polypeptide(L)'
;MSEDMNLRSYDPSQLLGNEIRFRDAEEMIGLFEKATAACRGQKGLKGSVIDVEAKNGARLVMTGDLHDNGENLLRILKYAKLDKRQNDVLILHEVVHGGNYMNDMDMSVRMLARVAWLKIQYGDRLIVLQSNHELAQRNGEGILKAGLDQIEAFDLGLDYLYGEEDAKRVREAIGKYIEGLPLAVRMGNGVMLSHSLPGPRKMKEFDPGILERGVTKADLEPKGNAHLMVWGRRHRDEQMAELGKAWGVHLFVMGHQNADMGYEEEGEMGVFLASNHEHGVLVPIEMDRVYDQQSLVEGIVRLAGIRLS
;
A
#
# COMPACT_ATOMS: atom_id res chain seq x y z
N MET A 1 28.79 4.48 31.05
CA MET A 1 27.45 4.34 31.65
C MET A 1 26.48 4.96 30.67
N SER A 2 25.83 4.09 29.89
CA SER A 2 24.83 4.44 28.89
C SER A 2 23.55 4.87 29.61
N GLU A 3 23.14 6.12 29.42
CA GLU A 3 21.79 6.55 29.79
C GLU A 3 20.80 6.05 28.75
N ASP A 4 19.75 5.42 29.26
CA ASP A 4 18.64 4.79 28.57
C ASP A 4 18.00 5.73 27.53
N MET A 5 18.05 5.32 26.26
CA MET A 5 17.09 5.77 25.25
C MET A 5 15.72 5.23 25.63
N ASN A 6 14.92 6.12 26.21
CA ASN A 6 13.54 5.88 26.58
C ASN A 6 12.70 5.59 25.32
N LEU A 7 12.58 4.30 24.97
CA LEU A 7 11.77 3.72 23.89
C LEU A 7 10.24 3.81 24.14
N ARG A 8 9.76 4.94 24.69
CA ARG A 8 8.32 5.16 24.90
C ARG A 8 7.91 6.58 24.57
N SER A 9 7.28 6.74 23.40
CA SER A 9 6.13 7.64 23.24
C SER A 9 5.25 7.27 22.03
N TYR A 10 5.00 5.98 21.81
CA TYR A 10 3.85 5.58 20.99
C TYR A 10 2.59 5.73 21.85
N ASP A 11 1.79 6.75 21.56
CA ASP A 11 0.44 6.89 22.11
C ASP A 11 -0.58 6.48 21.02
N PRO A 12 -1.17 5.27 21.10
CA PRO A 12 -2.19 4.83 20.16
C PRO A 12 -3.41 5.76 20.09
N SER A 13 -3.65 6.59 21.13
CA SER A 13 -4.77 7.54 21.15
C SER A 13 -4.61 8.68 20.12
N GLN A 14 -3.41 8.87 19.57
CA GLN A 14 -3.14 9.86 18.54
C GLN A 14 -3.41 9.37 17.10
N LEU A 15 -3.71 8.08 16.92
CA LEU A 15 -4.08 7.54 15.62
C LEU A 15 -5.45 8.08 15.18
N LEU A 16 -5.50 8.61 13.96
CA LEU A 16 -6.78 8.90 13.30
C LEU A 16 -7.60 7.61 13.14
N GLY A 17 -8.93 7.73 13.19
CA GLY A 17 -9.84 6.58 13.18
C GLY A 17 -10.05 5.93 14.56
N ASN A 18 -9.67 6.57 15.66
CA ASN A 18 -9.98 6.08 17.01
C ASN A 18 -11.47 6.08 17.37
N GLU A 19 -12.30 6.72 16.55
CA GLU A 19 -13.77 6.61 16.61
C GLU A 19 -14.30 5.24 16.14
N ILE A 20 -13.50 4.44 15.44
CA ILE A 20 -13.89 3.12 14.94
C ILE A 20 -14.04 2.16 16.13
N ARG A 21 -15.22 1.54 16.24
CA ARG A 21 -15.46 0.47 17.21
C ARG A 21 -14.96 -0.86 16.64
N PHE A 22 -13.65 -1.11 16.74
CA PHE A 22 -12.96 -2.31 16.20
C PHE A 22 -13.47 -3.68 16.68
N ARG A 23 -14.44 -3.75 17.60
CA ARG A 23 -15.06 -5.00 18.07
C ARG A 23 -16.52 -5.16 17.61
N ASP A 24 -17.05 -4.18 16.90
CA ASP A 24 -18.41 -4.21 16.34
C ASP A 24 -18.34 -4.69 14.89
N ALA A 25 -18.80 -5.92 14.63
CA ALA A 25 -18.71 -6.54 13.31
C ALA A 25 -19.52 -5.77 12.25
N GLU A 26 -20.70 -5.25 12.58
CA GLU A 26 -21.54 -4.50 11.64
C GLU A 26 -20.88 -3.18 11.25
N GLU A 27 -20.25 -2.50 12.21
CA GLU A 27 -19.48 -1.29 11.92
C GLU A 27 -18.30 -1.58 11.00
N MET A 28 -17.57 -2.67 11.23
CA MET A 28 -16.43 -3.07 10.42
C MET A 28 -16.83 -3.46 9.00
N ILE A 29 -17.93 -4.22 8.84
CA ILE A 29 -18.50 -4.55 7.53
C ILE A 29 -18.88 -3.27 6.79
N GLY A 30 -19.67 -2.40 7.42
CA GLY A 30 -20.11 -1.15 6.81
C GLY A 30 -18.95 -0.20 6.46
N LEU A 31 -17.87 -0.22 7.24
CA LEU A 31 -16.64 0.52 6.95
C LEU A 31 -15.98 0.02 5.67
N PHE A 32 -15.74 -1.29 5.55
CA PHE A 32 -15.09 -1.87 4.37
C PHE A 32 -15.96 -1.76 3.12
N GLU A 33 -17.28 -1.87 3.24
CA GLU A 33 -18.20 -1.66 2.10
C GLU A 33 -18.14 -0.21 1.59
N LYS A 34 -18.13 0.79 2.48
CA LYS A 34 -17.97 2.21 2.12
C LYS A 34 -16.61 2.48 1.49
N ALA A 35 -15.54 1.91 2.05
CA ALA A 35 -14.20 2.05 1.49
C ALA A 35 -14.08 1.38 0.11
N THR A 36 -14.71 0.21 -0.08
CA THR A 36 -14.83 -0.46 -1.38
C THR A 36 -15.49 0.46 -2.41
N ALA A 37 -16.62 1.08 -2.06
CA ALA A 37 -17.31 2.02 -2.93
C ALA A 37 -16.43 3.24 -3.24
N ALA A 38 -15.69 3.77 -2.27
CA ALA A 38 -14.76 4.88 -2.46
C ALA A 38 -13.59 4.51 -3.39
N CYS A 39 -13.04 3.29 -3.32
CA CYS A 39 -12.00 2.83 -4.25
C CYS A 39 -12.54 2.65 -5.67
N ARG A 40 -13.73 2.05 -5.82
CA ARG A 40 -14.36 1.85 -7.15
C ARG A 40 -14.84 3.14 -7.80
N GLY A 41 -15.19 4.14 -7.00
CA GLY A 41 -15.59 5.48 -7.44
C GLY A 41 -14.43 6.47 -7.59
N GLN A 42 -13.18 6.02 -7.42
CA GLN A 42 -11.99 6.88 -7.44
C GLN A 42 -11.89 7.68 -8.75
N LYS A 43 -11.75 9.01 -8.64
CA LYS A 43 -11.50 9.86 -9.80
C LYS A 43 -10.19 9.43 -10.48
N GLY A 44 -10.25 9.29 -11.81
CA GLY A 44 -9.10 8.91 -12.64
C GLY A 44 -8.90 7.41 -12.82
N LEU A 45 -9.69 6.57 -12.13
CA LEU A 45 -9.65 5.12 -12.32
C LEU A 45 -10.08 4.76 -13.75
N LYS A 46 -9.18 4.12 -14.50
CA LYS A 46 -9.40 3.55 -15.84
C LYS A 46 -8.95 2.11 -15.83
N GLY A 47 -9.89 1.17 -15.96
CA GLY A 47 -9.57 -0.24 -15.80
C GLY A 47 -9.10 -0.54 -14.38
N SER A 48 -7.80 -0.81 -14.22
CA SER A 48 -7.17 -1.10 -12.93
C SER A 48 -6.03 -0.15 -12.56
N VAL A 49 -5.82 0.91 -13.33
CA VAL A 49 -4.89 2.01 -13.06
C VAL A 49 -5.64 3.31 -12.76
N ILE A 50 -5.09 4.15 -11.89
CA ILE A 50 -5.57 5.52 -11.69
C ILE A 50 -4.65 6.48 -12.44
N ASP A 51 -5.19 7.20 -13.42
CA ASP A 51 -4.50 8.33 -14.04
C ASP A 51 -4.68 9.57 -13.17
N VAL A 52 -3.59 10.13 -12.65
CA VAL A 52 -3.62 11.37 -11.87
C VAL A 52 -3.35 12.57 -12.77
N GLU A 53 -4.33 13.48 -12.82
CA GLU A 53 -4.20 14.76 -13.51
C GLU A 53 -3.16 15.65 -12.82
N ALA A 54 -2.24 16.23 -13.60
CA ALA A 54 -1.25 17.16 -13.08
C ALA A 54 -1.94 18.42 -12.53
N LYS A 55 -1.57 18.82 -11.31
CA LYS A 55 -1.98 20.07 -10.69
C LYS A 55 -0.73 20.84 -10.28
N ASN A 56 -0.60 22.07 -10.79
CA ASN A 56 0.55 22.93 -10.51
C ASN A 56 0.77 23.09 -9.00
N GLY A 57 2.00 22.82 -8.54
CA GLY A 57 2.39 22.90 -7.13
C GLY A 57 1.77 21.84 -6.20
N ALA A 58 1.07 20.85 -6.76
CA ALA A 58 0.62 19.67 -6.03
C ALA A 58 1.66 18.55 -6.09
N ARG A 59 1.68 17.71 -5.07
CA ARG A 59 2.53 16.54 -5.00
C ARG A 59 1.72 15.28 -4.73
N LEU A 60 2.19 14.17 -5.27
CA LEU A 60 1.79 12.85 -4.85
C LEU A 60 2.85 12.33 -3.88
N VAL A 61 2.43 11.88 -2.70
CA VAL A 61 3.32 11.30 -1.68
C VAL A 61 3.22 9.78 -1.76
N MET A 62 4.28 9.14 -2.23
CA MET A 62 4.38 7.68 -2.30
C MET A 62 5.09 7.16 -1.05
N THR A 63 4.58 6.07 -0.49
CA THR A 63 5.21 5.33 0.62
C THR A 63 5.76 4.01 0.12
N GLY A 64 6.48 3.28 0.97
CA GLY A 64 6.74 1.87 0.80
C GLY A 64 5.77 1.01 1.60
N ASP A 65 6.12 -0.28 1.73
CA ASP A 65 5.37 -1.26 2.52
C ASP A 65 5.25 -0.79 3.96
N LEU A 66 4.04 -0.83 4.53
CA LEU A 66 3.76 -0.27 5.85
C LEU A 66 3.71 -1.33 6.96
N HIS A 67 3.17 -2.52 6.66
CA HIS A 67 3.12 -3.69 7.54
C HIS A 67 2.72 -3.36 8.99
N ASP A 68 1.52 -2.83 9.20
CA ASP A 68 0.98 -2.46 10.52
C ASP A 68 1.88 -1.54 11.37
N ASN A 69 2.78 -0.77 10.74
CA ASN A 69 3.64 0.17 11.45
C ASN A 69 2.88 1.48 11.76
N GLY A 70 2.17 1.49 12.89
CA GLY A 70 1.37 2.64 13.35
C GLY A 70 2.16 3.93 13.55
N GLU A 71 3.40 3.85 14.03
CA GLU A 71 4.24 5.03 14.27
C GLU A 71 4.63 5.71 12.96
N ASN A 72 4.99 4.92 11.95
CA ASN A 72 5.31 5.44 10.62
C ASN A 72 4.06 5.93 9.88
N LEU A 73 2.89 5.30 10.06
CA LEU A 73 1.64 5.86 9.54
C LEU A 73 1.39 7.28 10.07
N LEU A 74 1.58 7.53 11.37
CA LEU A 74 1.43 8.87 11.96
C LEU A 74 2.38 9.89 11.32
N ARG A 75 3.63 9.51 11.10
CA ARG A 75 4.63 10.36 10.44
C ARG A 75 4.26 10.66 8.99
N ILE A 76 3.81 9.65 8.25
CA ILE A 76 3.32 9.79 6.88
C ILE A 76 2.17 10.80 6.83
N LEU A 77 1.15 10.63 7.69
CA LEU A 77 0.00 11.54 7.75
C LEU A 77 0.42 12.96 8.15
N LYS A 78 1.33 13.10 9.12
CA LYS A 78 1.90 14.39 9.54
C LYS A 78 2.70 15.07 8.44
N TYR A 79 3.33 14.31 7.55
CA TYR A 79 4.06 14.85 6.39
C TYR A 79 3.12 15.24 5.25
N ALA A 80 2.18 14.36 4.92
CA ALA A 80 1.21 14.55 3.84
C ALA A 80 0.34 15.79 4.11
N LYS A 81 -0.12 15.97 5.36
CA LYS A 81 -0.93 17.12 5.80
C LYS A 81 -2.13 17.36 4.90
N LEU A 82 -2.88 16.30 4.56
CA LEU A 82 -3.99 16.37 3.60
C LEU A 82 -5.08 17.37 4.02
N ASP A 83 -5.25 17.68 5.31
CA ASP A 83 -6.15 18.74 5.77
C ASP A 83 -5.72 20.16 5.34
N LYS A 84 -4.43 20.37 5.11
CA LYS A 84 -3.85 21.68 4.75
C LYS A 84 -3.41 21.74 3.28
N ARG A 85 -3.10 20.62 2.66
CA ARG A 85 -2.67 20.53 1.27
C ARG A 85 -3.77 19.91 0.41
N GLN A 86 -4.68 20.77 -0.04
CA GLN A 86 -5.94 20.35 -0.66
C GLN A 86 -5.78 19.61 -2.00
N ASN A 87 -4.67 19.83 -2.70
CA ASN A 87 -4.40 19.21 -4.00
C ASN A 87 -3.45 18.02 -3.94
N ASP A 88 -2.82 17.77 -2.78
CA ASP A 88 -1.89 16.66 -2.64
C ASP A 88 -2.65 15.33 -2.56
N VAL A 89 -1.97 14.26 -2.97
CA VAL A 89 -2.45 12.88 -2.91
C VAL A 89 -1.47 12.06 -2.08
N LEU A 90 -1.98 11.16 -1.24
CA LEU A 90 -1.20 10.18 -0.50
C LEU A 90 -1.47 8.78 -1.04
N ILE A 91 -0.41 8.00 -1.25
CA ILE A 91 -0.49 6.58 -1.57
C ILE A 91 -0.08 5.76 -0.35
N LEU A 92 -0.84 4.71 -0.06
CA LEU A 92 -0.52 3.68 0.93
C LEU A 92 -0.64 2.29 0.29
N HIS A 93 0.14 1.32 0.76
CA HIS A 93 0.07 -0.07 0.30
C HIS A 93 0.74 -1.02 1.29
N GLU A 94 0.38 -2.31 1.22
CA GLU A 94 0.88 -3.38 2.09
C GLU A 94 0.83 -2.97 3.57
N VAL A 95 -0.39 -2.79 4.06
CA VAL A 95 -0.66 -2.20 5.37
C VAL A 95 -0.90 -3.25 6.44
N VAL A 96 -1.15 -4.51 6.06
CA VAL A 96 -1.35 -5.64 6.99
C VAL A 96 -0.08 -6.45 7.25
N HIS A 97 -0.15 -7.38 8.20
CA HIS A 97 0.88 -8.37 8.45
C HIS A 97 2.22 -7.80 8.94
N GLY A 98 2.18 -7.09 10.07
CA GLY A 98 3.33 -6.44 10.69
C GLY A 98 4.31 -7.33 11.44
N GLY A 99 3.96 -8.60 11.68
CA GLY A 99 4.76 -9.53 12.47
C GLY A 99 4.69 -9.33 13.99
N ASN A 100 3.94 -8.33 14.47
CA ASN A 100 3.64 -8.12 15.88
C ASN A 100 2.37 -8.91 16.26
N TYR A 101 2.55 -10.13 16.75
CA TYR A 101 1.42 -11.01 17.11
C TYR A 101 1.00 -10.85 18.58
N MET A 102 -0.31 -10.95 18.82
CA MET A 102 -0.91 -11.03 20.15
C MET A 102 -1.41 -12.45 20.40
N ASN A 103 -0.69 -13.26 21.17
CA ASN A 103 -0.99 -14.69 21.35
C ASN A 103 -1.15 -15.40 19.99
N ASP A 104 -0.15 -15.29 19.12
CA ASP A 104 -0.12 -15.82 17.74
C ASP A 104 -1.17 -15.23 16.77
N MET A 105 -1.97 -14.26 17.22
CA MET A 105 -2.95 -13.57 16.37
C MET A 105 -2.35 -12.30 15.76
N ASP A 106 -2.59 -12.10 14.47
CA ASP A 106 -2.31 -10.86 13.79
C ASP A 106 -3.51 -9.90 13.93
N MET A 107 -3.27 -8.73 14.51
CA MET A 107 -4.31 -7.73 14.80
C MET A 107 -4.33 -6.59 13.77
N SER A 108 -3.60 -6.74 12.67
CA SER A 108 -3.46 -5.72 11.62
C SER A 108 -4.76 -5.42 10.85
N VAL A 109 -5.85 -6.18 11.09
CA VAL A 109 -7.21 -5.76 10.71
C VAL A 109 -7.54 -4.36 11.22
N ARG A 110 -7.00 -3.96 12.38
CA ARG A 110 -7.16 -2.60 12.92
C ARG A 110 -6.47 -1.55 12.06
N MET A 111 -5.31 -1.86 11.50
CA MET A 111 -4.63 -0.98 10.55
C MET A 111 -5.39 -0.89 9.24
N LEU A 112 -5.80 -2.03 8.69
CA LEU A 112 -6.59 -2.08 7.46
C LEU A 112 -7.87 -1.24 7.59
N ALA A 113 -8.56 -1.32 8.73
CA ALA A 113 -9.73 -0.52 9.04
C ALA A 113 -9.42 0.98 9.17
N ARG A 114 -8.31 1.36 9.82
CA ARG A 114 -7.88 2.78 9.86
C ARG A 114 -7.61 3.32 8.47
N VAL A 115 -6.93 2.56 7.61
CA VAL A 115 -6.64 2.95 6.22
C VAL A 115 -7.93 3.05 5.40
N ALA A 116 -8.87 2.12 5.57
CA ALA A 116 -10.20 2.18 4.97
C ALA A 116 -10.99 3.42 5.42
N TRP A 117 -10.92 3.77 6.71
CA TRP A 117 -11.52 5.00 7.23
C TRP A 117 -10.86 6.25 6.63
N LEU A 118 -9.52 6.31 6.59
CA LEU A 118 -8.78 7.42 5.98
C LEU A 118 -9.15 7.57 4.49
N LYS A 119 -9.32 6.46 3.77
CA LYS A 119 -9.81 6.44 2.39
C LYS A 119 -11.17 7.12 2.25
N ILE A 120 -12.11 6.82 3.15
CA ILE A 120 -13.44 7.44 3.16
C ILE A 120 -13.32 8.95 3.46
N GLN A 121 -12.50 9.35 4.42
CA GLN A 121 -12.36 10.76 4.82
C GLN A 121 -11.71 11.62 3.74
N TYR A 122 -10.65 11.12 3.11
CA TYR A 122 -9.87 11.89 2.14
C TYR A 122 -10.29 11.65 0.69
N GLY A 123 -11.13 10.66 0.42
CA GLY A 123 -11.70 10.37 -0.90
C GLY A 123 -10.60 10.16 -1.95
N ASP A 124 -10.65 10.93 -3.02
CA ASP A 124 -9.69 10.84 -4.14
C ASP A 124 -8.25 11.20 -3.76
N ARG A 125 -8.02 11.81 -2.59
CA ARG A 125 -6.71 12.29 -2.12
C ARG A 125 -5.94 11.25 -1.30
N LEU A 126 -6.55 10.10 -1.02
CA LEU A 126 -5.86 8.95 -0.46
C LEU A 126 -6.15 7.75 -1.35
N ILE A 127 -5.11 7.19 -1.94
CA ILE A 127 -5.19 5.99 -2.77
C ILE A 127 -4.50 4.86 -2.01
N VAL A 128 -5.15 3.71 -1.98
CA VAL A 128 -4.58 2.48 -1.42
C VAL A 128 -4.32 1.56 -2.59
N LEU A 129 -3.06 1.25 -2.87
CA LEU A 129 -2.71 0.31 -3.95
C LEU A 129 -2.89 -1.12 -3.46
N GLN A 130 -3.19 -2.03 -4.40
CA GLN A 130 -3.13 -3.46 -4.17
C GLN A 130 -1.70 -3.89 -3.79
N SER A 131 -1.56 -4.91 -2.95
CA SER A 131 -0.27 -5.55 -2.64
C SER A 131 -0.36 -7.07 -2.67
N ASN A 132 0.79 -7.74 -2.54
CA ASN A 132 0.83 -9.19 -2.41
C ASN A 132 0.20 -9.67 -1.10
N HIS A 133 0.42 -8.97 0.01
CA HIS A 133 -0.08 -9.36 1.33
C HIS A 133 -1.60 -9.18 1.43
N GLU A 134 -2.15 -8.07 0.94
CA GLU A 134 -3.61 -7.93 0.85
C GLU A 134 -4.22 -8.99 -0.08
N LEU A 135 -3.64 -9.20 -1.27
CA LEU A 135 -4.15 -10.20 -2.20
C LEU A 135 -4.07 -11.63 -1.63
N ALA A 136 -2.99 -11.96 -0.94
CA ALA A 136 -2.81 -13.25 -0.28
C ALA A 136 -3.85 -13.50 0.81
N GLN A 137 -4.14 -12.48 1.64
CA GLN A 137 -5.19 -12.56 2.65
C GLN A 137 -6.57 -12.79 2.03
N ARG A 138 -6.87 -12.14 0.90
CA ARG A 138 -8.12 -12.40 0.16
C ARG A 138 -8.16 -13.83 -0.38
N ASN A 139 -7.05 -14.33 -0.91
CA ASN A 139 -6.98 -15.63 -1.57
C ASN A 139 -6.85 -16.81 -0.60
N GLY A 140 -6.52 -16.57 0.68
CA GLY A 140 -6.08 -17.63 1.57
C GLY A 140 -4.72 -18.21 1.17
N GLU A 141 -3.89 -17.43 0.49
CA GLU A 141 -2.55 -17.86 0.04
C GLU A 141 -1.56 -17.71 1.20
N GLY A 142 -1.26 -18.81 1.89
CA GLY A 142 -0.42 -18.82 3.08
C GLY A 142 0.95 -18.13 2.87
N ILE A 143 1.31 -17.24 3.79
CA ILE A 143 2.60 -16.54 3.80
C ILE A 143 3.36 -16.91 5.08
N LEU A 144 4.24 -17.89 4.97
CA LEU A 144 5.09 -18.35 6.07
C LEU A 144 6.20 -17.32 6.37
N LYS A 145 6.18 -16.77 7.59
CA LYS A 145 7.23 -15.89 8.11
C LYS A 145 7.54 -16.26 9.57
N ALA A 146 8.82 -16.52 9.85
CA ALA A 146 9.29 -16.95 11.18
C ALA A 146 8.54 -18.18 11.76
N GLY A 147 8.05 -19.08 10.89
CA GLY A 147 7.34 -20.30 11.30
C GLY A 147 5.84 -20.13 11.56
N LEU A 148 5.30 -18.92 11.40
CA LEU A 148 3.87 -18.64 11.46
C LEU A 148 3.32 -18.34 10.07
N ASP A 149 2.13 -18.83 9.77
CA ASP A 149 1.36 -18.39 8.61
C ASP A 149 0.62 -17.10 8.96
N GLN A 150 0.99 -16.01 8.29
CA GLN A 150 0.40 -14.69 8.54
C GLN A 150 -1.10 -14.64 8.23
N ILE A 151 -1.56 -15.45 7.28
CA ILE A 151 -2.98 -15.47 6.89
C ILE A 151 -3.81 -16.17 7.96
N GLU A 152 -3.33 -17.31 8.46
CA GLU A 152 -3.98 -18.02 9.57
C GLU A 152 -3.98 -17.18 10.85
N ALA A 153 -2.86 -16.51 11.16
CA ALA A 153 -2.77 -15.61 12.32
C ALA A 153 -3.76 -14.45 12.24
N PHE A 154 -3.99 -13.87 11.06
CA PHE A 154 -4.95 -12.81 10.84
C PHE A 154 -6.38 -13.32 10.98
N ASP A 155 -6.67 -14.49 10.43
CA ASP A 155 -7.98 -15.14 10.55
C ASP A 155 -8.32 -15.47 12.02
N LEU A 156 -7.35 -15.96 12.79
CA LEU A 156 -7.50 -16.14 14.24
C LEU A 156 -7.79 -14.81 14.95
N GLY A 157 -7.16 -13.72 14.52
CA GLY A 157 -7.43 -12.36 15.02
C GLY A 157 -8.87 -11.91 14.75
N LEU A 158 -9.42 -12.21 13.58
CA LEU A 158 -10.84 -11.95 13.26
C LEU A 158 -11.77 -12.77 14.15
N ASP A 159 -11.52 -14.08 14.26
CA ASP A 159 -12.34 -15.00 15.05
C ASP A 159 -12.35 -14.58 16.53
N TYR A 160 -11.20 -14.13 17.05
CA TYR A 160 -11.10 -13.60 18.41
C TYR A 160 -11.89 -12.29 18.61
N LEU A 161 -11.90 -11.40 17.62
CA LEU A 161 -12.57 -10.10 17.74
C LEU A 161 -14.09 -10.20 17.62
N TYR A 162 -14.59 -11.07 16.74
CA TYR A 162 -15.99 -11.06 16.30
C TYR A 162 -16.73 -12.38 16.56
N GLY A 163 -16.02 -13.47 16.86
CA GLY A 163 -16.58 -14.82 16.84
C GLY A 163 -16.72 -15.37 15.42
N GLU A 164 -16.74 -16.70 15.29
CA GLU A 164 -16.59 -17.39 13.99
C GLU A 164 -17.60 -16.96 12.91
N GLU A 165 -18.87 -16.74 13.27
CA GLU A 165 -19.91 -16.40 12.30
C GLU A 165 -19.77 -14.96 11.77
N ASP A 166 -19.54 -13.99 12.65
CA ASP A 166 -19.35 -12.61 12.24
C ASP A 166 -17.98 -12.37 11.61
N ALA A 167 -16.95 -13.11 12.04
CA ALA A 167 -15.62 -13.07 11.42
C ALA A 167 -15.67 -13.45 9.93
N LYS A 168 -16.49 -14.44 9.53
CA LYS A 168 -16.69 -14.78 8.11
C LYS A 168 -17.25 -13.60 7.31
N ARG A 169 -18.23 -12.88 7.87
CA ARG A 169 -18.86 -11.72 7.22
C ARG A 169 -17.90 -10.54 7.12
N VAL A 170 -17.12 -10.28 8.17
CA VAL A 170 -16.05 -9.27 8.16
C VAL A 170 -14.98 -9.64 7.13
N ARG A 171 -14.54 -10.90 7.06
CA ARG A 171 -13.59 -11.40 6.06
C ARG A 171 -14.10 -11.19 4.63
N GLU A 172 -15.39 -11.47 4.37
CA GLU A 172 -15.99 -11.22 3.06
C GLU A 172 -15.97 -9.73 2.69
N ALA A 173 -16.27 -8.85 3.63
CA ALA A 173 -16.21 -7.40 3.43
C ALA A 173 -14.77 -6.91 3.16
N ILE A 174 -13.78 -7.44 3.89
CA ILE A 174 -12.35 -7.21 3.65
C ILE A 174 -11.96 -7.66 2.25
N GLY A 175 -12.38 -8.87 1.83
CA GLY A 175 -12.11 -9.39 0.50
C GLY A 175 -12.64 -8.48 -0.61
N LYS A 176 -13.89 -7.99 -0.48
CA LYS A 176 -14.48 -7.03 -1.43
C LYS A 176 -13.71 -5.71 -1.48
N TYR A 177 -13.21 -5.24 -0.34
CA TYR A 177 -12.38 -4.04 -0.26
C TYR A 177 -11.05 -4.24 -0.99
N ILE A 178 -10.37 -5.36 -0.73
CA ILE A 178 -9.12 -5.75 -1.40
C ILE A 178 -9.32 -5.89 -2.92
N GLU A 179 -10.40 -6.53 -3.37
CA GLU A 179 -10.75 -6.64 -4.80
C GLU A 179 -11.02 -5.27 -5.45
N GLY A 180 -11.34 -4.25 -4.67
CA GLY A 180 -11.55 -2.88 -5.14
C GLY A 180 -10.28 -2.04 -5.26
N LEU A 181 -9.12 -2.53 -4.81
CA LEU A 181 -7.87 -1.76 -4.82
C LEU A 181 -7.28 -1.68 -6.25
N PRO A 182 -6.86 -0.49 -6.72
CA PRO A 182 -6.14 -0.31 -7.98
C PRO A 182 -4.78 -1.01 -7.96
N LEU A 183 -4.29 -1.43 -9.13
CA LEU A 183 -2.97 -2.05 -9.26
C LEU A 183 -1.84 -1.01 -9.35
N ALA A 184 -2.15 0.17 -9.88
CA ALA A 184 -1.15 1.20 -10.09
C ALA A 184 -1.76 2.61 -10.16
N VAL A 185 -0.91 3.62 -9.97
CA VAL A 185 -1.16 5.02 -10.29
C VAL A 185 -0.18 5.46 -11.37
N ARG A 186 -0.70 6.07 -12.43
CA ARG A 186 0.08 6.63 -13.53
C ARG A 186 0.01 8.16 -13.49
N MET A 187 1.17 8.80 -13.43
CA MET A 187 1.28 10.25 -13.42
C MET A 187 1.58 10.77 -14.84
N GLY A 188 1.03 11.95 -15.17
CA GLY A 188 1.26 12.59 -16.47
C GLY A 188 2.72 13.00 -16.75
N ASN A 189 3.57 13.03 -15.72
CA ASN A 189 5.01 13.28 -15.83
C ASN A 189 5.84 12.02 -16.11
N GLY A 190 5.20 10.87 -16.36
CA GLY A 190 5.86 9.62 -16.75
C GLY A 190 6.30 8.73 -15.59
N VAL A 191 5.91 9.02 -14.35
CA VAL A 191 6.14 8.15 -13.19
C VAL A 191 4.96 7.19 -13.00
N MET A 192 5.25 5.91 -12.82
CA MET A 192 4.32 4.86 -12.39
C MET A 192 4.57 4.50 -10.92
N LEU A 193 3.48 4.33 -10.18
CA LEU A 193 3.50 3.91 -8.78
C LEU A 193 2.69 2.63 -8.68
N SER A 194 3.31 1.55 -8.25
CA SER A 194 2.66 0.26 -8.06
C SER A 194 3.29 -0.42 -6.86
N HIS A 195 2.65 -1.43 -6.29
CA HIS A 195 3.31 -2.17 -5.21
C HIS A 195 4.52 -2.98 -5.73
N SER A 196 4.39 -3.59 -6.91
CA SER A 196 5.50 -4.20 -7.63
C SER A 196 5.23 -4.18 -9.16
N LEU A 197 5.99 -4.98 -9.90
CA LEU A 197 5.84 -5.28 -11.34
C LEU A 197 5.93 -6.81 -11.53
N PRO A 198 5.48 -7.38 -12.67
CA PRO A 198 5.73 -8.79 -12.98
C PRO A 198 7.22 -9.13 -12.88
N GLY A 199 7.54 -10.34 -12.42
CA GLY A 199 8.94 -10.79 -12.40
C GLY A 199 9.47 -11.07 -13.82
N PRO A 200 10.78 -10.92 -14.10
CA PRO A 200 11.30 -11.05 -15.46
C PRO A 200 11.03 -12.40 -16.13
N ARG A 201 10.90 -13.47 -15.34
CA ARG A 201 10.58 -14.82 -15.84
C ARG A 201 9.13 -14.98 -16.29
N LYS A 202 8.27 -14.04 -15.93
CA LYS A 202 6.82 -14.06 -16.17
C LYS A 202 6.38 -13.13 -17.29
N MET A 203 7.29 -12.33 -17.86
CA MET A 203 6.97 -11.42 -18.97
C MET A 203 6.33 -12.08 -20.18
N LYS A 204 6.71 -13.33 -20.51
CA LYS A 204 6.09 -14.05 -21.64
C LYS A 204 4.62 -14.42 -21.41
N GLU A 205 4.22 -14.56 -20.15
CA GLU A 205 2.86 -14.93 -19.73
C GLU A 205 2.02 -13.70 -19.36
N PHE A 206 2.67 -12.56 -19.09
CA PHE A 206 2.05 -11.36 -18.58
C PHE A 206 1.40 -10.54 -19.69
N ASP A 207 0.15 -10.14 -19.47
CA ASP A 207 -0.60 -9.22 -20.34
C ASP A 207 -0.51 -7.78 -19.78
N PRO A 208 0.27 -6.88 -20.41
CA PRO A 208 0.34 -5.48 -19.98
C PRO A 208 -0.98 -4.73 -20.14
N GLY A 209 -1.94 -5.26 -20.91
CA GLY A 209 -3.29 -4.73 -21.05
C GLY A 209 -4.14 -4.82 -19.77
N ILE A 210 -3.68 -5.52 -18.72
CA ILE A 210 -4.37 -5.60 -17.42
C ILE A 210 -4.72 -4.23 -16.83
N LEU A 211 -3.87 -3.22 -17.03
CA LEU A 211 -4.11 -1.87 -16.51
C LEU A 211 -5.27 -1.16 -17.19
N GLU A 212 -5.54 -1.47 -18.46
CA GLU A 212 -6.54 -0.77 -19.28
C GLU A 212 -7.95 -1.38 -19.17
N ARG A 213 -8.13 -2.42 -18.34
CA ARG A 213 -9.41 -3.11 -18.13
C ARG A 213 -9.68 -3.39 -16.66
N GLY A 214 -10.94 -3.71 -16.34
CA GLY A 214 -11.31 -4.19 -15.01
C GLY A 214 -10.62 -5.52 -14.68
N VAL A 215 -10.21 -5.67 -13.42
CA VAL A 215 -9.60 -6.89 -12.91
C VAL A 215 -10.68 -7.98 -12.78
N THR A 216 -10.42 -9.16 -13.34
CA THR A 216 -11.28 -10.33 -13.19
C THR A 216 -10.83 -11.18 -12.00
N LYS A 217 -11.68 -12.10 -11.53
CA LYS A 217 -11.27 -13.07 -10.50
C LYS A 217 -10.02 -13.84 -10.92
N ALA A 218 -9.93 -14.28 -12.18
CA ALA A 218 -8.77 -15.02 -12.69
C ALA A 218 -7.47 -14.22 -12.68
N ASP A 219 -7.53 -12.88 -12.76
CA ASP A 219 -6.34 -12.04 -12.65
C ASP A 219 -5.79 -11.99 -11.22
N LEU A 220 -6.66 -12.13 -10.22
CA LEU A 220 -6.35 -12.08 -8.79
C LEU A 220 -5.82 -13.42 -8.24
N GLU A 221 -6.19 -14.53 -8.87
CA GLU A 221 -5.70 -15.86 -8.51
C GLU A 221 -4.20 -16.02 -8.82
N PRO A 222 -3.50 -16.97 -8.17
CA PRO A 222 -2.08 -17.23 -8.43
C PRO A 222 -1.77 -17.39 -9.92
N LYS A 223 -0.75 -16.66 -10.40
CA LYS A 223 -0.33 -16.53 -11.81
C LYS A 223 -1.26 -15.68 -12.70
N GLY A 224 -2.36 -15.15 -12.18
CA GLY A 224 -3.15 -14.13 -12.87
C GLY A 224 -2.37 -12.82 -13.03
N ASN A 225 -2.78 -11.96 -13.97
CA ASN A 225 -2.00 -10.75 -14.29
C ASN A 225 -1.90 -9.76 -13.12
N ALA A 226 -2.97 -9.60 -12.33
CA ALA A 226 -2.96 -8.75 -11.14
C ALA A 226 -2.09 -9.37 -10.03
N HIS A 227 -2.14 -10.69 -9.86
CA HIS A 227 -1.22 -11.42 -8.98
C HIS A 227 0.24 -11.21 -9.38
N LEU A 228 0.57 -11.36 -10.67
CA LEU A 228 1.93 -11.13 -11.16
C LEU A 228 2.43 -9.70 -10.91
N MET A 229 1.56 -8.68 -11.02
CA MET A 229 1.89 -7.28 -10.73
C MET A 229 2.34 -7.06 -9.29
N VAL A 230 1.85 -7.83 -8.32
CA VAL A 230 2.18 -7.60 -6.91
C VAL A 230 3.27 -8.52 -6.37
N TRP A 231 3.62 -9.60 -7.08
CA TRP A 231 4.56 -10.60 -6.58
C TRP A 231 5.97 -10.56 -7.19
N GLY A 232 6.19 -9.90 -8.33
CA GLY A 232 7.49 -9.93 -9.00
C GLY A 232 8.62 -9.25 -8.23
N ARG A 233 9.86 -9.67 -8.47
CA ARG A 233 11.08 -9.14 -7.83
C ARG A 233 12.25 -9.24 -8.81
N ARG A 234 13.36 -8.53 -8.51
CA ARG A 234 14.61 -8.55 -9.30
C ARG A 234 14.36 -8.13 -10.74
N HIS A 235 13.74 -6.96 -10.90
CA HIS A 235 13.33 -6.44 -12.20
C HIS A 235 14.57 -6.02 -13.01
N ARG A 236 14.49 -6.11 -14.34
CA ARG A 236 15.62 -5.75 -15.23
C ARG A 236 15.25 -4.55 -16.06
N ASP A 237 16.23 -3.74 -16.46
CA ASP A 237 16.01 -2.55 -17.29
C ASP A 237 15.28 -2.87 -18.60
N GLU A 238 15.66 -3.94 -19.30
CA GLU A 238 14.99 -4.36 -20.53
C GLU A 238 13.49 -4.62 -20.31
N GLN A 239 13.14 -5.25 -19.19
CA GLN A 239 11.77 -5.54 -18.81
C GLN A 239 11.02 -4.25 -18.44
N MET A 240 11.62 -3.40 -17.61
CA MET A 240 11.02 -2.13 -17.20
C MET A 240 10.84 -1.19 -18.39
N ALA A 241 11.75 -1.20 -19.36
CA ALA A 241 11.63 -0.45 -20.60
C ALA A 241 10.47 -0.96 -21.48
N GLU A 242 10.28 -2.28 -21.57
CA GLU A 242 9.13 -2.89 -22.28
C GLU A 242 7.80 -2.46 -21.64
N LEU A 243 7.69 -2.58 -20.32
CA LEU A 243 6.51 -2.15 -19.56
C LEU A 243 6.30 -0.63 -19.65
N GLY A 244 7.38 0.14 -19.55
CA GLY A 244 7.38 1.60 -19.66
C GLY A 244 6.83 2.07 -21.00
N LYS A 245 7.27 1.43 -22.08
CA LYS A 245 6.71 1.65 -23.42
C LYS A 245 5.23 1.30 -23.50
N ALA A 246 4.82 0.17 -22.91
CA ALA A 246 3.43 -0.28 -22.96
C ALA A 246 2.48 0.66 -22.19
N TRP A 247 2.94 1.24 -21.08
CA TRP A 247 2.12 2.06 -20.19
C TRP A 247 2.34 3.56 -20.32
N GLY A 248 3.31 3.99 -21.12
CA GLY A 248 3.63 5.41 -21.35
C GLY A 248 4.36 6.05 -20.16
N VAL A 249 5.27 5.32 -19.53
CA VAL A 249 6.01 5.75 -18.33
C VAL A 249 7.49 5.43 -18.49
N HIS A 250 8.35 6.15 -17.76
CA HIS A 250 9.80 5.97 -17.81
C HIS A 250 10.45 5.77 -16.43
N LEU A 251 9.68 5.86 -15.35
CA LEU A 251 10.13 5.54 -13.99
C LEU A 251 9.07 4.75 -13.22
N PHE A 252 9.53 3.90 -12.32
CA PHE A 252 8.72 3.06 -11.45
C PHE A 252 9.12 3.30 -9.99
N VAL A 253 8.15 3.64 -9.14
CA VAL A 253 8.32 3.71 -7.69
C VAL A 253 7.46 2.62 -7.06
N MET A 254 8.09 1.76 -6.27
CA MET A 254 7.55 0.47 -5.84
C MET A 254 7.83 0.18 -4.36
N GLY A 255 7.26 -0.92 -3.85
CA GLY A 255 7.60 -1.54 -2.56
C GLY A 255 7.96 -3.02 -2.75
N HIS A 256 7.47 -3.91 -1.89
CA HIS A 256 7.64 -5.37 -1.89
C HIS A 256 9.07 -5.89 -1.66
N GLN A 257 10.09 -5.19 -2.17
CA GLN A 257 11.48 -5.59 -2.03
C GLN A 257 12.07 -5.10 -0.71
N ASN A 258 13.01 -5.88 -0.16
CA ASN A 258 13.71 -5.47 1.05
C ASN A 258 14.55 -4.23 0.75
N ALA A 259 14.41 -3.22 1.60
CA ALA A 259 15.20 -2.00 1.55
C ALA A 259 15.60 -1.62 2.98
N ASP A 260 16.67 -2.21 3.49
CA ASP A 260 17.07 -2.09 4.91
C ASP A 260 17.33 -0.63 5.30
N MET A 261 17.86 0.16 4.35
CA MET A 261 18.05 1.60 4.48
C MET A 261 16.87 2.39 3.92
N GLY A 262 15.67 1.82 3.92
CA GLY A 262 14.40 2.45 3.57
C GLY A 262 14.13 2.60 2.07
N TYR A 263 15.15 2.60 1.22
CA TYR A 263 14.95 2.53 -0.23
C TYR A 263 16.09 1.77 -0.90
N GLU A 264 15.83 1.28 -2.12
CA GLU A 264 16.82 0.68 -3.02
C GLU A 264 16.56 1.14 -4.45
N GLU A 265 17.62 1.30 -5.23
CA GLU A 265 17.55 1.52 -6.67
C GLU A 265 17.59 0.15 -7.37
N GLU A 266 16.76 -0.04 -8.40
CA GLU A 266 16.80 -1.23 -9.25
C GLU A 266 16.89 -0.79 -10.71
N GLY A 267 18.02 -1.15 -11.33
CA GLY A 267 18.35 -0.68 -12.67
C GLY A 267 18.39 0.84 -12.75
N GLU A 268 18.07 1.40 -13.91
CA GLU A 268 18.04 2.84 -14.17
C GLU A 268 16.62 3.44 -14.02
N MET A 269 15.60 2.60 -13.85
CA MET A 269 14.19 3.00 -13.93
C MET A 269 13.40 2.75 -12.64
N GLY A 270 13.91 1.97 -11.69
CA GLY A 270 13.16 1.50 -10.51
C GLY A 270 13.67 2.09 -9.20
N VAL A 271 12.76 2.52 -8.33
CA VAL A 271 13.05 2.85 -6.92
C VAL A 271 12.09 2.08 -6.03
N PHE A 272 12.63 1.28 -5.13
CA PHE A 272 11.89 0.58 -4.08
C PHE A 272 11.91 1.38 -2.80
N LEU A 273 10.78 1.45 -2.09
CA LEU A 273 10.63 2.12 -0.81
C LEU A 273 10.14 1.11 0.23
N ALA A 274 10.58 1.30 1.48
CA ALA A 274 10.06 0.62 2.65
C ALA A 274 9.64 1.67 3.69
N SER A 275 8.47 1.47 4.30
CA SER A 275 7.92 2.35 5.35
C SER A 275 7.63 1.61 6.66
N ASN A 276 8.00 0.33 6.76
CA ASN A 276 7.62 -0.58 7.84
C ASN A 276 8.64 -0.67 9.00
N HIS A 277 9.76 0.05 8.94
CA HIS A 277 10.81 0.00 9.97
C HIS A 277 11.42 1.37 10.28
N GLU A 278 12.42 1.41 11.17
CA GLU A 278 13.02 2.63 11.71
C GLU A 278 13.69 3.52 10.64
N HIS A 279 14.29 2.90 9.63
CA HIS A 279 14.83 3.59 8.46
C HIS A 279 13.80 3.94 7.38
N GLY A 280 12.52 3.66 7.63
CA GLY A 280 11.45 3.82 6.66
C GLY A 280 11.37 5.23 6.07
N VAL A 281 10.89 5.29 4.83
CA VAL A 281 10.87 6.53 4.04
C VAL A 281 9.53 6.75 3.34
N LEU A 282 9.39 7.92 2.74
CA LEU A 282 8.42 8.24 1.69
C LEU A 282 9.10 9.11 0.63
N VAL A 283 8.48 9.31 -0.52
CA VAL A 283 8.94 10.27 -1.53
C VAL A 283 7.80 11.19 -1.98
N PRO A 284 7.95 12.53 -1.87
CA PRO A 284 7.07 13.48 -2.53
C PRO A 284 7.44 13.61 -4.02
N ILE A 285 6.47 13.50 -4.90
CA ILE A 285 6.63 13.62 -6.34
C ILE A 285 5.77 14.79 -6.81
N GLU A 286 6.41 15.90 -7.16
CA GLU A 286 5.73 17.07 -7.74
C GLU A 286 5.12 16.72 -9.10
N MET A 287 3.84 17.02 -9.28
CA MET A 287 3.07 16.55 -10.44
C MET A 287 3.44 17.24 -11.76
N ASP A 288 4.07 18.41 -11.69
CA ASP A 288 4.47 19.25 -12.82
C ASP A 288 5.99 19.19 -13.11
N ARG A 289 6.72 18.36 -12.37
CA ARG A 289 8.15 18.13 -12.55
C ARG A 289 8.42 16.80 -13.22
N VAL A 290 9.38 16.80 -14.16
CA VAL A 290 9.94 15.57 -14.74
C VAL A 290 11.08 15.11 -13.85
N TYR A 291 11.16 13.80 -13.66
CA TYR A 291 12.19 13.15 -12.87
C TYR A 291 13.00 12.16 -13.71
N ASP A 292 14.25 11.98 -13.30
CA ASP A 292 15.02 10.75 -13.44
C ASP A 292 15.08 10.01 -12.09
N GLN A 293 15.66 8.82 -12.05
CA GLN A 293 15.75 8.02 -10.83
C GLN A 293 16.53 8.75 -9.72
N GLN A 294 17.67 9.35 -10.05
CA GLN A 294 18.52 10.04 -9.09
C GLN A 294 17.78 11.21 -8.42
N SER A 295 17.08 12.04 -9.19
CA SER A 295 16.33 13.19 -8.65
C SER A 295 15.10 12.78 -7.83
N LEU A 296 14.52 11.59 -8.06
CA LEU A 296 13.54 11.01 -7.13
C LEU A 296 14.19 10.60 -5.81
N VAL A 297 15.33 9.90 -5.88
CA VAL A 297 16.07 9.44 -4.70
C VAL A 297 16.52 10.60 -3.83
N GLU A 298 17.01 11.69 -4.44
CA GLU A 298 17.37 12.92 -3.72
C GLU A 298 16.17 13.57 -2.98
N GLY A 299 14.95 13.31 -3.44
CA GLY A 299 13.71 13.79 -2.82
C GLY A 299 13.20 12.93 -1.65
N ILE A 300 13.80 11.76 -1.40
CA ILE A 300 13.33 10.82 -0.37
C ILE A 300 13.40 11.45 1.03
N VAL A 301 12.31 11.29 1.79
CA VAL A 301 12.19 11.78 3.16
C VAL A 301 12.21 10.63 4.14
N ARG A 302 13.16 10.69 5.08
CA ARG A 302 13.27 9.76 6.21
C ARG A 302 12.12 10.00 7.20
N LEU A 303 11.35 8.95 7.50
CA LEU A 303 10.24 9.05 8.44
C LEU A 303 10.72 9.42 9.85
N ALA A 304 11.83 8.85 10.30
CA ALA A 304 12.45 9.19 11.59
C ALA A 304 12.76 10.70 11.76
N GLY A 305 12.92 11.45 10.65
CA GLY A 305 13.12 12.90 10.68
C GLY A 305 11.85 13.71 10.95
N ILE A 306 10.66 13.10 10.83
CA ILE A 306 9.37 13.74 11.09
C ILE A 306 9.02 13.56 12.57
N ARG A 307 9.20 14.62 13.36
CA ARG A 307 8.88 14.63 14.80
C ARG A 307 7.37 14.62 15.01
N LEU A 308 6.85 13.75 15.89
CA LEU A 308 5.42 13.66 16.19
C LEU A 308 4.91 14.69 17.23
N SER A 309 5.82 15.35 17.97
CA SER A 309 5.53 16.46 18.91
C SER A 309 4.74 17.62 18.33
#